data_AF-A0A7C3UCB3-F1
#
_entry.id   AF-A0A7C3UCB3-F1
#
_cell.length_a   1.000
_cell.length_b   1.000
_cell.length_c   1.000
_cell.angle_alpha   90.00
_cell.angle_beta   90.00
_cell.angle_gamma   90.00
#
_symmetry.space_group_name_H-M   'P 1'
#
loop_
_entity.id
_entity.type
_entity.pdbx_description
1 polymer ?
#
loop_
_entity_poly.entity_id
_entity_poly.type
_entity_poly.pdbx_seq_one_letter_code
_entity_poly.pdbx_strand_id
1 'polypeptide(L)'
;MKFLKKIFGRKSEERELDLEEKVKEEFEPDEDFIDEDVIDLGWYWSENKKEWQLAKIKEEDRKIHFYVVGASGTGKSKFLEFLIRQDIRKGNGFEVINPHGDLIEDIKGYLALALPREELEESVVLIDPTHER
;
A
#
# COMPACT_ATOMS: atom_id res chain seq x y z
N MET A 1 35.93 -38.20 -13.86
CA MET A 1 34.97 -37.12 -14.20
C MET A 1 33.48 -37.43 -13.93
N LYS A 2 33.06 -38.67 -13.61
CA LYS A 2 31.65 -38.97 -13.20
C LYS A 2 31.34 -38.74 -11.72
N PHE A 3 32.36 -38.76 -10.86
CA PHE A 3 32.21 -38.65 -9.41
C PHE A 3 31.91 -37.21 -8.94
N LEU A 4 32.60 -36.21 -9.51
CA LEU A 4 32.34 -34.79 -9.23
C LEU A 4 30.93 -34.35 -9.66
N LYS A 5 30.42 -34.84 -10.80
CA LYS A 5 29.04 -34.55 -11.24
C LYS A 5 27.97 -35.06 -10.26
N LYS A 6 28.23 -36.19 -9.57
CA LYS A 6 27.30 -36.78 -8.60
C LYS A 6 27.27 -36.05 -7.25
N ILE A 7 28.38 -35.40 -6.87
CA ILE A 7 28.52 -34.64 -5.62
C ILE A 7 28.09 -33.18 -5.81
N PHE A 8 28.41 -32.57 -6.95
CA PHE A 8 28.08 -31.17 -7.22
C PHE A 8 26.72 -30.99 -7.94
N GLY A 9 26.28 -31.95 -8.76
CA GLY A 9 25.00 -31.84 -9.49
C GLY A 9 23.77 -32.00 -8.60
N ARG A 10 23.89 -32.80 -7.54
CA ARG A 10 22.78 -33.00 -6.58
C ARG A 10 22.58 -31.78 -5.66
N LYS A 11 23.66 -31.06 -5.35
CA LYS A 11 23.67 -29.86 -4.49
C LYS A 11 23.23 -28.57 -5.20
N SER A 12 23.23 -28.57 -6.53
CA SER A 12 22.66 -27.48 -7.35
C SER A 12 21.18 -27.71 -7.58
N GLU A 13 20.77 -28.94 -7.90
CA GLU A 13 19.35 -29.31 -8.05
C GLU A 13 18.58 -29.18 -6.72
N GLU A 14 19.14 -29.63 -5.59
CA GLU A 14 18.51 -29.43 -4.26
C GLU A 14 18.40 -27.94 -3.88
N ARG A 15 19.29 -27.07 -4.39
CA ARG A 15 19.22 -25.62 -4.15
C ARG A 15 18.29 -24.90 -5.11
N GLU A 16 18.20 -25.34 -6.37
CA GLU A 16 17.20 -24.86 -7.32
C GLU A 16 15.80 -25.27 -6.89
N LEU A 17 15.61 -26.50 -6.40
CA LEU A 17 14.34 -26.97 -5.82
C LEU A 17 13.95 -26.20 -4.56
N ASP A 18 14.90 -25.93 -3.66
CA ASP A 18 14.65 -25.14 -2.43
C ASP A 18 14.36 -23.66 -2.74
N LEU A 19 14.90 -23.12 -3.85
CA LEU A 19 14.57 -21.80 -4.36
C LEU A 19 13.21 -21.79 -5.07
N GLU A 20 12.89 -22.80 -5.87
CA GLU A 20 11.58 -22.95 -6.52
C GLU A 20 10.46 -23.21 -5.50
N GLU A 21 10.71 -23.96 -4.43
CA GLU A 21 9.76 -24.12 -3.32
C GLU A 21 9.59 -22.83 -2.50
N LYS A 22 10.69 -22.10 -2.21
CA LYS A 22 10.59 -20.77 -1.54
C LYS A 22 9.94 -19.70 -2.40
N VAL A 23 10.04 -19.79 -3.73
CA VAL A 23 9.31 -18.93 -4.66
C VAL A 23 7.83 -19.34 -4.76
N LYS A 24 7.49 -20.60 -4.48
CA LYS A 24 6.10 -21.11 -4.46
C LYS A 24 5.34 -20.83 -3.18
N GLU A 25 6.01 -20.56 -2.06
CA GLU A 25 5.40 -19.76 -0.99
C GLU A 25 5.34 -18.31 -1.48
N GLU A 26 4.53 -18.06 -2.51
CA GLU A 26 4.08 -16.72 -2.81
C GLU A 26 3.44 -16.21 -1.53
N PHE A 27 4.01 -15.12 -1.01
CA PHE A 27 3.27 -14.23 -0.15
C PHE A 27 2.06 -13.79 -0.97
N GLU A 28 0.96 -14.53 -0.87
CA GLU A 28 -0.36 -14.05 -1.22
C GLU A 28 -0.73 -13.16 -0.04
N PRO A 29 -0.60 -11.82 -0.13
CA PRO A 29 -1.32 -11.00 0.82
C PRO A 29 -2.77 -11.43 0.68
N ASP A 30 -3.40 -11.88 1.77
CA ASP A 30 -4.86 -11.84 1.83
C ASP A 30 -5.22 -10.39 1.46
N GLU A 31 -5.66 -10.15 0.22
CA GLU A 31 -5.98 -8.80 -0.26
C GLU A 31 -7.11 -8.17 0.60
N ASP A 32 -7.78 -9.01 1.38
CA ASP A 32 -8.84 -8.72 2.32
C ASP A 32 -8.40 -8.66 3.79
N PHE A 33 -7.13 -8.97 4.12
CA PHE A 33 -6.63 -8.82 5.50
C PHE A 33 -6.34 -7.36 5.80
N ILE A 34 -7.33 -6.70 6.40
CA ILE A 34 -7.22 -5.37 6.94
C ILE A 34 -6.76 -5.48 8.39
N ASP A 35 -5.49 -5.18 8.64
CA ASP A 35 -4.99 -5.01 9.99
C ASP A 35 -5.45 -3.64 10.52
N GLU A 36 -6.45 -3.64 11.39
CA GLU A 36 -7.07 -2.42 11.92
C GLU A 36 -6.06 -1.54 12.67
N ASP A 37 -5.03 -2.13 13.28
CA ASP A 37 -4.10 -1.43 14.18
C ASP A 37 -2.87 -0.82 13.49
N VAL A 38 -2.71 -1.03 12.18
CA VAL A 38 -1.54 -0.55 11.43
C VAL A 38 -1.92 0.14 10.14
N ILE A 39 -1.15 1.14 9.73
CA ILE A 39 -1.22 1.74 8.40
C ILE A 39 0.02 1.35 7.61
N ASP A 40 -0.20 0.85 6.41
CA ASP A 40 0.86 0.46 5.49
C ASP A 40 1.46 1.70 4.82
N LEU A 41 2.78 1.72 4.68
CA LEU A 41 3.55 2.77 4.02
C LEU A 41 4.11 2.34 2.66
N GLY A 42 3.84 1.09 2.26
CA GLY A 42 4.27 0.52 0.99
C GLY A 42 5.44 -0.45 1.11
N TRP A 43 5.79 -1.05 -0.03
CA TRP A 43 6.79 -2.10 -0.11
C TRP A 43 8.21 -1.54 -0.12
N TYR A 44 9.10 -2.20 0.63
CA TYR A 44 10.53 -1.94 0.59
C TYR A 44 11.30 -3.26 0.49
N TRP A 45 12.49 -3.20 -0.11
CA TRP A 45 13.40 -4.34 -0.13
C TRP A 45 14.22 -4.38 1.16
N SER A 46 14.13 -5.47 1.91
CA SER A 46 14.91 -5.66 3.13
C SER A 46 16.25 -6.32 2.82
N GLU A 47 17.34 -5.55 2.93
CA GLU A 47 18.69 -6.07 2.72
C GLU A 47 19.09 -7.19 3.70
N ASN A 48 18.56 -7.15 4.93
CA ASN A 48 18.86 -8.13 5.96
C ASN A 48 18.16 -9.47 5.70
N LYS A 49 16.90 -9.42 5.25
CA LYS A 49 16.09 -10.62 5.00
C LYS A 49 16.20 -11.12 3.56
N LYS A 50 16.70 -10.29 2.64
CA LYS A 50 16.78 -10.55 1.19
C LYS A 50 15.42 -10.86 0.57
N GLU A 51 14.40 -10.11 0.98
CA GLU A 51 13.02 -10.22 0.51
C GLU A 51 12.31 -8.86 0.57
N TRP A 52 11.21 -8.73 -0.18
CA TRP A 52 10.29 -7.59 -0.07
C TRP A 52 9.53 -7.65 1.24
N GLN A 53 9.33 -6.49 1.85
CA GLN A 53 8.62 -6.33 3.11
C GLN A 53 7.68 -5.15 3.01
N LEU A 54 6.54 -5.25 3.69
CA LEU A 54 5.60 -4.14 3.80
C LEU A 54 6.05 -3.25 4.97
N ALA A 55 6.41 -2.00 4.68
CA ALA A 55 6.64 -1.01 5.72
C ALA A 55 5.28 -0.64 6.33
N LYS A 56 5.21 -0.60 7.66
CA LYS A 56 3.99 -0.28 8.42
C LYS A 56 4.33 0.59 9.62
N ILE A 57 3.37 1.38 10.09
CA ILE A 57 3.40 2.02 11.41
C ILE A 57 2.10 1.68 12.14
N LYS A 58 2.10 1.79 13.47
CA LYS A 58 0.87 1.62 14.25
C LYS A 58 -0.03 2.83 14.04
N GLU A 59 -1.33 2.62 14.03
CA GLU A 59 -2.32 3.71 14.00
C GLU A 59 -2.18 4.63 15.23
N GLU A 60 -1.76 4.09 16.38
CA GLU A 60 -1.48 4.90 17.57
C GLU A 60 -0.35 5.91 17.34
N ASP A 61 0.69 5.52 16.59
CA ASP A 61 1.83 6.39 16.27
C ASP A 61 1.44 7.48 15.25
N ARG A 62 0.37 7.29 14.49
CA ARG A 62 -0.12 8.33 13.56
C ARG A 62 -0.70 9.54 14.29
N LYS A 63 -1.11 9.40 15.55
CA LYS A 63 -1.69 10.47 16.38
C LYS A 63 -0.70 11.59 16.70
N ILE A 64 0.61 11.33 16.62
CA ILE A 64 1.67 12.33 16.82
C ILE A 64 2.04 13.09 15.54
N HIS A 65 1.17 13.04 14.52
CA HIS A 65 1.30 13.70 13.23
C HIS A 65 2.38 13.13 12.31
N PHE A 66 2.19 13.34 11.00
CA PHE A 66 3.05 12.80 9.96
C PHE A 66 3.39 13.88 8.93
N TYR A 67 4.62 13.85 8.41
CA TYR A 67 5.09 14.77 7.38
C TYR A 67 5.53 14.00 6.13
N VAL A 68 4.97 14.37 4.98
CA VAL A 68 5.40 13.88 3.66
C VAL A 68 6.13 15.02 2.94
N VAL A 69 7.42 14.87 2.71
CA VAL A 69 8.27 15.90 2.08
C VAL A 69 8.94 15.34 0.83
N GLY A 70 8.97 16.14 -0.24
CA GLY A 70 9.57 15.76 -1.53
C GLY A 70 9.32 16.81 -2.60
N ALA A 71 10.15 16.82 -3.65
CA ALA A 71 10.01 17.75 -4.78
C ALA A 71 8.70 17.53 -5.57
N SER A 72 8.32 18.47 -6.43
CA SER A 72 7.17 18.25 -7.32
C SER A 72 7.39 17.01 -8.21
N GLY A 73 6.31 16.25 -8.48
CA GLY A 73 6.39 15.04 -9.30
C GLY A 73 6.97 13.80 -8.62
N THR A 74 7.38 13.85 -7.34
CA THR A 74 7.94 12.67 -6.63
C THR A 74 6.89 11.72 -6.05
N GLY A 75 5.61 11.89 -6.40
CA GLY A 75 4.54 10.98 -5.97
C GLY A 75 3.93 11.26 -4.59
N LYS A 76 4.18 12.42 -3.97
CA LYS A 76 3.59 12.76 -2.64
C LYS A 76 2.07 12.62 -2.60
N SER A 77 1.36 13.16 -3.59
CA SER A 77 -0.11 13.06 -3.65
C SER A 77 -0.57 11.62 -3.79
N LYS A 78 0.12 10.81 -4.61
CA LYS A 78 -0.17 9.37 -4.72
C LYS A 78 0.10 8.61 -3.43
N PHE A 79 1.12 8.98 -2.68
CA PHE A 79 1.37 8.42 -1.37
C PHE A 79 0.26 8.79 -0.37
N LEU A 80 -0.18 10.05 -0.34
CA LEU A 80 -1.32 10.46 0.51
C LEU A 80 -2.62 9.76 0.11
N GLU A 81 -2.89 9.64 -1.20
CA GLU A 81 -4.02 8.89 -1.73
C GLU A 81 -4.00 7.42 -1.25
N PHE A 82 -2.81 6.79 -1.29
CA PHE A 82 -2.63 5.42 -0.81
C PHE A 82 -2.97 5.27 0.67
N LEU A 83 -2.62 6.23 1.53
CA LEU A 83 -3.01 6.24 2.95
C LEU A 83 -4.52 6.44 3.12
N ILE A 84 -5.10 7.40 2.39
CA ILE A 84 -6.54 7.70 2.46
C ILE A 84 -7.39 6.51 2.03
N ARG A 85 -6.96 5.75 1.01
CA ARG A 85 -7.65 4.53 0.60
C ARG A 85 -7.68 3.48 1.72
N GLN A 86 -6.63 3.39 2.54
CA GLN A 86 -6.63 2.50 3.71
C GLN A 86 -7.64 2.99 4.76
N ASP A 87 -7.71 4.30 5.01
CA ASP A 87 -8.73 4.87 5.90
C ASP A 87 -10.15 4.58 5.42
N ILE A 88 -10.43 4.76 4.12
CA ILE A 88 -11.73 4.43 3.51
C ILE A 88 -12.07 2.96 3.73
N ARG A 89 -11.12 2.03 3.47
CA ARG A 89 -11.34 0.59 3.66
C ARG A 89 -11.60 0.21 5.12
N LYS A 90 -11.02 0.94 6.06
CA LYS A 90 -11.24 0.77 7.51
C LYS A 90 -12.50 1.47 8.02
N GLY A 91 -13.17 2.29 7.20
CA GLY A 91 -14.27 3.14 7.65
C GLY A 91 -13.82 4.31 8.54
N ASN A 92 -12.54 4.68 8.49
CA ASN A 92 -12.01 5.83 9.22
C ASN A 92 -12.40 7.13 8.51
N GLY A 93 -12.87 8.12 9.27
CA GLY A 93 -13.06 9.46 8.77
C GLY A 93 -11.73 10.17 8.46
N PHE A 94 -11.70 10.97 7.40
CA PHE A 94 -10.54 11.75 7.01
C PHE A 94 -10.97 13.11 6.42
N GLU A 95 -10.04 14.06 6.39
CA GLU A 95 -10.23 15.38 5.77
C GLU A 95 -9.04 15.66 4.84
N VAL A 96 -9.33 16.23 3.66
CA VAL A 96 -8.29 16.62 2.70
C VAL A 96 -8.50 18.07 2.30
N ILE A 97 -7.45 18.87 2.49
CA ILE A 97 -7.37 20.23 1.97
C ILE A 97 -6.34 20.23 0.84
N ASN A 98 -6.80 20.33 -0.40
CA ASN A 98 -5.92 20.28 -1.58
C ASN A 98 -6.14 21.49 -2.50
N PRO A 99 -5.17 22.41 -2.60
CA PRO A 99 -5.32 23.62 -3.42
C PRO A 99 -5.21 23.35 -4.94
N HIS A 100 -4.70 22.18 -5.36
CA HIS A 100 -4.44 21.89 -6.77
C HIS A 100 -5.50 20.99 -7.45
N GLY A 101 -6.44 20.42 -6.69
CA GLY A 101 -7.54 19.61 -7.24
C GLY A 101 -7.20 18.14 -7.55
N ASP A 102 -6.03 17.83 -8.12
CA ASP A 102 -5.72 16.48 -8.64
C ASP A 102 -5.99 15.32 -7.66
N LEU A 103 -5.51 15.43 -6.41
CA LEU A 103 -5.72 14.43 -5.36
C LEU A 103 -7.21 14.21 -5.03
N ILE A 104 -8.05 15.25 -5.13
CA ILE A 104 -9.48 15.15 -4.81
C ILE A 104 -10.22 14.36 -5.88
N GLU A 105 -9.87 14.54 -7.15
CA GLU A 105 -10.48 13.77 -8.24
C GLU A 105 -10.15 12.28 -8.13
N ASP A 106 -8.91 11.94 -7.77
CA ASP A 106 -8.50 10.56 -7.50
C ASP A 106 -9.32 9.94 -6.34
N ILE A 107 -9.50 10.67 -5.24
CA ILE A 107 -10.27 10.21 -4.08
C ILE A 107 -11.75 10.05 -4.42
N LYS A 108 -12.35 11.00 -5.15
CA LYS A 108 -13.74 10.91 -5.62
C LYS A 108 -13.97 9.67 -6.47
N GLY A 109 -13.05 9.40 -7.40
CA GLY A 109 -13.09 8.20 -8.24
C GLY A 109 -13.05 6.92 -7.41
N TYR A 110 -12.18 6.88 -6.39
CA TYR A 110 -12.10 5.72 -5.49
C TYR A 110 -13.37 5.56 -4.64
N LEU A 111 -13.88 6.63 -4.03
CA LEU A 111 -15.11 6.63 -3.24
C LEU A 111 -16.32 6.15 -4.05
N ALA A 112 -16.46 6.62 -5.29
CA ALA A 112 -17.53 6.20 -6.20
C ALA A 112 -17.50 4.71 -6.55
N LEU A 113 -16.32 4.08 -6.46
CA LEU A 113 -16.15 2.63 -6.66
C LEU A 113 -16.32 1.84 -5.36
N ALA A 114 -15.88 2.41 -4.24
CA ALA A 114 -15.83 1.73 -2.95
C ALA A 114 -17.19 1.72 -2.23
N LEU A 115 -18.02 2.75 -2.42
CA LEU A 115 -19.24 2.96 -1.64
C LEU A 115 -20.49 3.10 -2.54
N PRO A 116 -21.67 2.64 -2.08
CA PRO A 116 -22.93 2.90 -2.76
C PRO A 116 -23.27 4.40 -2.72
N ARG A 117 -24.12 4.83 -3.66
CA ARG A 117 -24.46 6.25 -3.83
C ARG A 117 -25.08 6.86 -2.57
N GLU A 118 -25.98 6.14 -1.92
CA GLU A 118 -26.70 6.61 -0.74
C GLU A 118 -25.73 6.91 0.41
N GLU A 119 -24.74 6.03 0.61
CA GLU A 119 -23.72 6.22 1.63
C GLU A 119 -22.79 7.40 1.31
N LEU A 120 -22.44 7.62 0.04
CA LEU A 120 -21.67 8.78 -0.39
C LEU A 120 -22.40 10.09 -0.09
N GLU A 121 -23.69 10.16 -0.39
CA GLU A 121 -24.52 11.35 -0.15
C GLU A 121 -24.65 11.68 1.35
N GLU A 122 -24.57 10.68 2.22
CA GLU A 122 -24.65 10.84 3.68
C GLU A 122 -23.29 11.10 4.35
N SER A 123 -22.19 10.56 3.80
CA SER A 123 -20.88 10.56 4.47
C SER A 123 -19.87 11.55 3.90
N VAL A 124 -20.07 12.05 2.67
CA VAL A 124 -19.08 12.89 1.97
C VAL A 124 -19.55 14.33 1.87
N VAL A 125 -18.70 15.25 2.33
CA VAL A 125 -18.89 16.69 2.13
C VAL A 125 -17.79 17.21 1.22
N LEU A 126 -18.19 17.73 0.06
CA LEU A 126 -17.28 18.40 -0.88
C LEU A 126 -17.47 19.91 -0.80
N ILE A 127 -16.41 20.62 -0.43
CA ILE A 127 -16.37 22.08 -0.43
C ILE A 127 -15.42 22.52 -1.54
N ASP A 128 -15.99 23.05 -2.63
CA ASP A 128 -15.23 23.62 -3.72
C ASP A 128 -15.42 25.15 -3.75
N PRO A 129 -14.46 25.94 -3.23
CA PRO A 129 -14.55 27.39 -3.24
C PRO A 129 -14.40 28.00 -4.64
N THR A 130 -14.03 27.19 -5.65
CA THR A 130 -13.86 27.62 -7.04
C THR A 130 -15.08 27.34 -7.91
N HIS A 131 -16.10 26.68 -7.37
CA HIS A 131 -17.33 26.40 -8.10
C HIS A 131 -18.07 27.71 -8.42
N GLU A 132 -18.08 28.09 -9.70
CA GLU A 132 -18.90 29.20 -10.17
C GLU A 132 -20.39 28.82 -10.09
N ARG A 133 -21.24 29.76 -9.67
CA ARG A 133 -22.68 29.57 -9.47
C ARG A 133 -23.46 29.36 -10.76
#